data_AF-A0A1V0PXV2-F1
#
_entry.id   AF-A0A1V0PXV2-F1
#
_cell.length_a   1.000
_cell.length_b   1.000
_cell.length_c   1.000
_cell.angle_alpha   90.00
_cell.angle_beta   90.00
_cell.angle_gamma   90.00
#
_symmetry.space_group_name_H-M   'P 1'
#
loop_
_entity.id
_entity.type
_entity.pdbx_description
1 polymer ?
#
loop_
_entity_poly.entity_id
_entity_poly.type
_entity_poly.pdbx_seq_one_letter_code
_entity_poly.pdbx_strand_id
1 'polypeptide(L)' 'MGAIAALMAAIELQHAIEEEHAAEPAAVVSDDPRRETLQRCRTLTPEALEADAECQAAWEENRRRFFGISTNDPETE' A
#
# COMPACT_ATOMS: atom_id res chain seq x y z
N MET A 1 34.93 1.42 19.04
CA MET A 1 33.60 1.10 19.63
C MET A 1 32.43 1.62 18.81
N GLY A 2 32.48 2.81 18.18
CA GLY A 2 31.33 3.36 17.42
C GLY A 2 30.87 2.57 16.19
N ALA A 3 31.80 1.99 15.42
CA ALA A 3 31.46 1.19 14.23
C ALA A 3 30.67 -0.09 14.58
N ILE A 4 30.97 -0.71 15.72
CA ILE A 4 30.28 -1.92 16.19
C ILE A 4 28.86 -1.57 16.64
N ALA A 5 28.68 -0.44 17.33
CA ALA A 5 27.36 0.05 17.74
C ALA A 5 26.44 0.37 16.54
N ALA A 6 27.00 0.99 15.48
CA ALA A 6 26.25 1.27 14.25
C ALA A 6 25.80 -0.01 13.51
N LEU A 7 26.66 -1.04 13.47
CA LEU A 7 26.32 -2.33 12.85
C LEU A 7 25.19 -3.05 13.61
N MET A 8 25.25 -3.06 14.95
CA MET A 8 24.18 -3.65 15.76
C MET A 8 22.85 -2.93 15.55
N ALA A 9 22.84 -1.60 15.51
CA ALA A 9 21.63 -0.83 15.23
C ALA A 9 21.02 -1.11 13.84
N ALA A 10 21.87 -1.33 12.82
CA ALA A 10 21.41 -1.68 11.48
C ALA A 10 20.77 -3.08 11.42
N ILE A 11 21.35 -4.05 12.15
CA ILE A 11 20.82 -5.42 12.23
C ILE A 11 19.47 -5.44 12.95
N GLU A 12 19.37 -4.75 14.10
CA GLU A 12 18.10 -4.65 14.86
C GLU A 12 17.00 -3.99 14.01
N LEU A 13 17.34 -2.96 13.24
CA LEU A 13 16.38 -2.32 12.33
C LEU A 13 15.92 -3.26 11.21
N GLN A 14 16.84 -4.04 10.62
CA GLN A 14 16.49 -5.04 9.62
C GLN A 14 15.58 -6.12 10.21
N HIS A 15 15.89 -6.61 11.41
CA HIS A 15 15.09 -7.62 12.08
C HIS A 15 13.68 -7.11 12.39
N ALA A 16 13.56 -5.87 12.88
CA ALA A 16 12.26 -5.26 13.15
C ALA A 16 11.42 -5.10 11.86
N ILE A 17 12.05 -4.76 10.73
CA ILE A 17 11.36 -4.68 9.43
C ILE A 17 10.91 -6.07 8.95
N GLU A 18 11.76 -7.09 9.13
CA GLU A 18 11.43 -8.48 8.77
C GLU A 18 10.30 -9.05 9.63
N GLU A 19 10.28 -8.78 10.94
CA GLU A 19 9.20 -9.19 11.85
C GLU A 19 7.86 -8.52 11.50
N GLU A 20 7.87 -7.22 11.19
CA GLU A 20 6.69 -6.50 10.70
C GLU A 20 6.16 -7.06 9.38
N HIS A 21 7.06 -7.50 8.49
CA HIS A 21 6.69 -8.19 7.24
C HIS A 21 6.19 -9.62 7.46
N ALA A 22 6.76 -10.36 8.43
CA ALA A 22 6.31 -11.70 8.79
C ALA A 22 4.92 -11.70 9.43
N ALA A 23 4.52 -10.58 10.03
CA ALA A 23 3.16 -10.31 10.48
C ALA A 23 2.23 -9.89 9.33
N GLU A 24 2.43 -10.41 8.11
CA GLU A 24 1.44 -10.25 7.04
C GLU A 24 0.08 -10.76 7.54
N PRO A 25 -0.93 -9.89 7.69
CA PRO A 25 -2.24 -10.33 8.13
C PRO A 25 -2.74 -11.34 7.10
N ALA A 26 -3.22 -12.50 7.57
CA ALA A 26 -3.80 -13.53 6.72
C ALA A 26 -4.67 -12.86 5.67
N ALA A 27 -4.33 -13.05 4.39
CA ALA A 27 -4.99 -12.37 3.30
C ALA A 27 -6.50 -12.65 3.40
N VAL A 28 -7.26 -11.67 3.89
CA VAL A 28 -8.71 -11.72 3.83
C VAL A 28 -9.02 -11.73 2.35
N VAL A 29 -9.44 -12.89 1.83
CA VAL A 29 -9.94 -13.04 0.47
C VAL A 29 -11.23 -12.24 0.42
N SER A 30 -11.06 -10.95 0.15
CA SER A 30 -12.12 -10.02 -0.16
C SER A 30 -12.39 -10.22 -1.64
N ASP A 31 -13.57 -10.71 -2.02
CA ASP A 31 -14.10 -10.74 -3.40
C ASP A 31 -14.37 -9.31 -3.92
N ASP A 32 -13.51 -8.34 -3.59
CA ASP A 32 -13.56 -6.98 -4.11
C ASP A 32 -12.67 -6.93 -5.35
N PRO A 33 -13.23 -6.92 -6.59
CA PRO A 33 -12.43 -6.93 -7.82
C PRO A 33 -11.43 -5.75 -7.90
N ARG A 34 -11.74 -4.66 -7.19
CA ARG A 34 -10.83 -3.52 -7.04
C ARG A 34 -9.57 -3.87 -6.24
N ARG A 35 -9.67 -4.73 -5.22
CA ARG A 35 -8.49 -5.19 -4.46
C ARG A 35 -7.57 -6.04 -5.33
N GLU A 36 -8.13 -6.93 -6.14
CA GLU A 36 -7.36 -7.72 -7.11
C GLU A 36 -6.65 -6.82 -8.13
N THR A 37 -7.34 -5.81 -8.63
CA THR A 37 -6.77 -4.81 -9.55
C THR A 37 -5.61 -4.06 -8.88
N LEU A 38 -5.76 -3.61 -7.64
CA LEU A 38 -4.68 -2.94 -6.91
C LEU A 38 -3.49 -3.86 -6.62
N GLN A 39 -3.73 -5.15 -6.35
CA GLN A 39 -2.65 -6.14 -6.19
C GLN A 39 -1.86 -6.30 -7.49
N ARG A 40 -2.54 -6.38 -8.63
CA ARG A 40 -1.89 -6.39 -9.96
C ARG A 40 -1.07 -5.11 -10.17
N CYS A 41 -1.61 -3.94 -9.88
CA CYS A 41 -0.92 -2.66 -10.10
C CYS A 41 0.39 -2.55 -9.30
N ARG A 42 0.49 -3.20 -8.13
CA ARG A 42 1.71 -3.19 -7.29
C ARG A 42 2.90 -3.93 -7.90
N THR A 43 2.68 -4.77 -8.92
CA THR A 43 3.77 -5.52 -9.59
C THR A 43 4.34 -4.78 -10.79
N LEU A 44 3.74 -3.65 -11.19
CA LEU A 44 4.20 -2.82 -12.31
C LEU A 44 5.42 -1.99 -11.93
N THR A 45 6.28 -1.72 -12.92
CA THR A 45 7.31 -0.68 -12.75
C THR A 45 6.65 0.69 -12.63
N PRO A 46 7.33 1.69 -12.05
CA PRO A 46 6.78 3.04 -11.94
C PRO A 46 6.31 3.62 -13.28
N GLU A 47 7.10 3.45 -14.34
CA GLU A 47 6.77 3.96 -15.68
C GLU A 47 5.53 3.27 -16.26
N ALA A 48 5.41 1.95 -16.05
CA ALA A 48 4.25 1.19 -16.49
C ALA A 48 2.99 1.56 -15.68
N LEU A 49 3.14 1.81 -14.37
CA LEU A 49 2.06 2.22 -13.49
C LEU A 49 1.52 3.61 -13.87
N GLU A 50 2.40 4.54 -14.23
CA GLU A 50 2.01 5.88 -14.69
C GLU A 50 1.25 5.83 -16.03
N ALA A 51 1.62 4.91 -16.92
CA ALA A 51 0.97 4.74 -18.21
C ALA A 51 -0.36 3.95 -18.16
N ASP A 52 -0.62 3.19 -17.08
CA ASP A 52 -1.79 2.33 -16.95
C ASP A 52 -2.99 3.10 -16.36
N ALA A 53 -3.93 3.49 -17.23
CA ALA A 53 -5.13 4.24 -16.84
C ALA A 53 -6.07 3.46 -15.90
N GLU A 54 -6.11 2.12 -15.97
CA GLU A 54 -6.93 1.30 -15.09
C GLU A 54 -6.37 1.33 -13.66
N CYS A 55 -5.04 1.25 -13.54
CA CYS A 55 -4.37 1.39 -12.25
C CYS A 55 -4.55 2.78 -11.64
N GLN A 56 -4.48 3.84 -12.45
CA GLN A 56 -4.74 5.21 -11.99
C GLN A 56 -6.17 5.35 -11.42
N ALA A 57 -7.17 4.86 -12.16
CA ALA A 57 -8.57 4.92 -11.73
C ALA A 57 -8.82 4.09 -10.46
N ALA A 58 -8.26 2.88 -10.37
CA ALA A 58 -8.39 2.02 -9.19
C ALA A 58 -7.79 2.65 -7.93
N TRP A 59 -6.64 3.32 -8.05
CA TRP A 59 -6.01 4.04 -6.94
C TRP A 59 -6.80 5.27 -6.51
N GLU A 60 -7.32 6.04 -7.47
CA GLU A 60 -8.18 7.18 -7.16
C GLU A 60 -9.45 6.75 -6.42
N GLU A 61 -10.11 5.68 -6.87
CA GLU A 61 -11.29 5.14 -6.19
C GLU A 61 -10.96 4.59 -4.80
N ASN A 62 -9.85 3.87 -4.65
CA ASN A 62 -9.39 3.41 -3.34
C ASN A 62 -9.19 4.57 -2.37
N ARG A 63 -8.54 5.65 -2.84
CA ARG A 63 -8.31 6.86 -2.06
C ARG A 63 -9.62 7.51 -1.66
N ARG A 64 -10.55 7.70 -2.59
CA ARG A 64 -11.89 8.26 -2.31
C ARG A 64 -12.62 7.47 -1.22
N ARG A 65 -12.67 6.15 -1.36
CA ARG A 65 -13.32 5.25 -0.37
C ARG A 65 -12.64 5.30 1.00
N PHE A 66 -11.30 5.31 1.02
CA PHE A 66 -10.54 5.37 2.27
C PHE A 66 -10.83 6.65 3.06
N PHE A 67 -10.92 7.79 2.36
CA PHE A 67 -11.23 9.07 2.98
C PHE A 67 -12.73 9.34 3.14
N GLY A 68 -13.60 8.39 2.80
CA GLY A 68 -15.06 8.57 2.87
C GLY A 68 -15.60 9.64 1.92
N ILE A 69 -14.82 10.07 0.92
CA ILE A 69 -15.21 11.08 -0.06
C ILE A 69 -16.19 10.42 -1.02
N SER A 70 -17.46 10.43 -0.64
CA SER A 70 -18.56 10.02 -1.49
C SER A 70 -18.96 11.21 -2.35
N THR A 71 -19.11 11.02 -3.67
CA THR A 71 -19.57 12.06 -4.60
C THR A 71 -21.03 12.51 -4.36
N ASN A 72 -21.62 12.11 -3.24
CA ASN A 72 -23.00 12.32 -2.85
C ASN A 72 -23.08 13.09 -1.52
N ASP A 73 -22.08 13.87 -1.12
CA ASP A 73 -22.31 14.86 -0.07
C ASP A 73 -23.15 16.00 -0.67
N PRO A 74 -24.46 16.10 -0.38
CA PRO A 74 -25.14 17.36 -0.59
C PRO A 74 -24.46 18.36 0.34
N GLU A 75 -23.82 19.36 -0.27
CA GLU A 75 -23.39 20.58 0.37
C GLU A 75 -24.50 21.02 1.35
N THR A 76 -24.29 20.81 2.64
CA THR A 76 -25.16 21.36 3.67
C THR A 76 -24.90 22.87 3.70
N GLU A 77 -25.88 23.62 3.17
CA GLU A 77 -26.06 25.07 3.34
C GLU A 77 -25.87 25.53 4.80
#